data_AF-A0A5N9EF04-F1
#
_entry.id   AF-A0A5N9EF04-F1
#
_cell.length_a   1.000
_cell.length_b   1.000
_cell.length_c   1.000
_cell.angle_alpha   90.00
_cell.angle_beta   90.00
_cell.angle_gamma   90.00
#
_symmetry.space_group_name_H-M   'P 1'
#
loop_
_entity.id
_entity.type
_entity.pdbx_description
1 polymer ?
#
loop_
_entity_poly.entity_id
_entity_poly.type
_entity_poly.pdbx_seq_one_letter_code
_entity_poly.pdbx_strand_id
1 'polypeptide(L)'
;MKIPTVTSSGRNNIDVISKSKWSYVDIVQAVLILLLINFFAAIISPDFNSSFNDAKIFSYPIFSLIVGIGSLLIIYYLMKSTHIPTTYIVVLTGMCFVFFFVVNFSQFSDTNQNQTIIGVKDLTTIFFLGLSTIIITASFTIGKHKTSFGNLGFVKPLWVQDFKLAIVTWIISILIVGVWTSLLIKFGSNGIIEKLIPPDSARELFNATGENVFVMLIIVSVLAPISEELFFRGFMFSGLIKLFRGEKKIIIASIISSIVFAVSHVDVGAYFVAFVLGMSFTFLYWRTKTIWVPIFAHSLHNTTALLLVILSNKLGWLY
;
A
#
# COMPACT_ATOMS: atom_id res chain seq x y z
N MET A 1 1.62 24.31 27.92
CA MET A 1 0.97 23.03 28.24
C MET A 1 1.93 21.91 27.82
N LYS A 2 2.66 21.31 28.76
CA LYS A 2 3.60 20.21 28.45
C LYS A 2 2.78 18.96 28.14
N ILE A 3 2.91 18.44 26.91
CA ILE A 3 2.35 17.14 26.54
C ILE A 3 3.00 16.10 27.46
N PRO A 4 2.23 15.30 28.22
CA PRO A 4 2.81 14.35 29.15
C PRO A 4 3.57 13.28 28.37
N THR A 5 4.87 13.19 28.60
CA THR A 5 5.71 12.06 28.19
C THR A 5 5.25 10.84 28.97
N VAL A 6 4.36 10.04 28.37
CA VAL A 6 4.08 8.68 28.83
C VAL A 6 5.39 7.91 28.66
N THR A 7 6.18 7.83 29.74
CA THR A 7 7.33 6.95 29.84
C THR A 7 6.83 5.52 29.68
N SER A 8 7.18 4.88 28.56
CA SER A 8 6.83 3.50 28.27
C SER A 8 7.62 2.55 29.18
N SER A 9 7.16 2.38 30.40
CA SER A 9 7.80 1.56 31.45
C SER A 9 7.65 0.04 31.22
N GLY A 10 7.74 -0.43 29.98
CA GLY A 10 7.64 -1.86 29.64
C GLY A 10 8.35 -2.30 28.36
N ARG A 11 8.93 -1.37 27.59
CA ARG A 11 9.80 -1.71 26.47
C ARG A 11 11.21 -1.26 26.79
N ASN A 12 12.15 -2.22 26.88
CA ASN A 12 13.57 -1.91 26.81
C ASN A 12 13.80 -0.98 25.60
N ASN A 13 14.61 0.05 25.77
CA ASN A 13 14.95 1.13 24.81
C ASN A 13 15.56 0.61 23.48
N ILE A 14 14.89 -0.28 22.77
CA ILE A 14 15.19 -0.60 21.38
C ILE A 14 14.48 0.46 20.57
N ASP A 15 15.13 1.60 20.43
CA ASP A 15 14.69 2.65 19.54
C ASP A 15 14.98 2.20 18.10
N VAL A 16 14.13 1.31 17.58
CA VAL A 16 14.21 0.75 16.21
C VAL A 16 14.37 1.88 15.19
N ILE A 17 13.67 2.99 15.42
CA ILE A 17 13.70 4.18 14.58
C ILE A 17 15.08 4.85 14.59
N SER A 18 15.81 4.85 15.72
CA SER A 18 17.17 5.40 15.75
C SER A 18 18.24 4.46 15.21
N LYS A 19 17.96 3.16 15.05
CA LYS A 19 18.91 2.16 14.51
C LYS A 19 18.88 2.00 12.98
N SER A 20 17.96 2.62 12.25
CA SER A 20 17.89 2.48 10.79
C SER A 20 19.16 2.98 10.08
N LYS A 21 19.64 2.31 9.03
CA LYS A 21 20.84 2.77 8.28
C LYS A 21 20.49 3.56 7.01
N TRP A 22 19.21 3.75 6.72
CA TRP A 22 18.73 4.32 5.46
C TRP A 22 18.96 5.84 5.38
N SER A 23 19.54 6.26 4.26
CA SER A 23 19.75 7.67 3.91
C SER A 23 18.54 8.27 3.18
N TYR A 24 18.49 9.59 3.00
CA TYR A 24 17.42 10.23 2.22
C TYR A 24 17.42 9.77 0.76
N VAL A 25 18.61 9.54 0.20
CA VAL A 25 18.79 9.04 -1.17
C VAL A 25 18.14 7.67 -1.32
N ASP A 26 18.33 6.78 -0.32
CA ASP A 26 17.67 5.48 -0.29
C ASP A 26 16.14 5.61 -0.30
N ILE A 27 15.60 6.51 0.51
CA ILE A 27 14.15 6.71 0.60
C ILE A 27 13.58 7.25 -0.72
N VAL A 28 14.20 8.31 -1.27
CA VAL A 28 13.73 8.90 -2.54
C VAL A 28 13.78 7.87 -3.66
N GLN A 29 14.86 7.11 -3.78
CA GLN A 29 14.99 6.11 -4.84
C GLN A 29 14.03 4.95 -4.66
N ALA A 30 13.84 4.45 -3.44
CA ALA A 30 12.85 3.40 -3.17
C ALA A 30 11.43 3.85 -3.52
N VAL A 31 11.07 5.11 -3.22
CA VAL A 31 9.77 5.70 -3.60
C VAL A 31 9.65 5.84 -5.11
N LEU A 32 10.69 6.31 -5.81
CA LEU A 32 10.68 6.39 -7.28
C LEU A 32 10.51 5.01 -7.92
N ILE A 33 11.22 4.00 -7.41
CA ILE A 33 11.07 2.62 -7.89
C ILE A 33 9.65 2.11 -7.64
N LEU A 34 9.09 2.36 -6.44
CA LEU A 34 7.71 1.98 -6.11
C LEU A 34 6.69 2.63 -7.07
N LEU A 35 6.80 3.95 -7.28
CA LEU A 35 5.89 4.67 -8.17
C LEU A 35 6.01 4.19 -9.63
N LEU A 36 7.23 3.85 -10.08
CA LEU A 36 7.44 3.25 -11.40
C LEU A 36 6.85 1.84 -11.51
N ILE A 37 6.92 1.03 -10.45
CA ILE A 37 6.28 -0.29 -10.40
C ILE A 37 4.75 -0.16 -10.42
N ASN A 38 4.17 0.78 -9.66
CA ASN A 38 2.74 1.04 -9.67
C ASN A 38 2.28 1.54 -11.04
N PHE A 39 3.05 2.44 -11.66
CA PHE A 39 2.79 2.92 -13.02
C PHE A 39 2.89 1.80 -14.05
N PHE A 40 3.91 0.96 -13.96
CA PHE A 40 4.06 -0.25 -14.79
C PHE A 40 2.83 -1.16 -14.65
N ALA A 41 2.41 -1.45 -13.41
CA ALA A 41 1.24 -2.28 -13.14
C ALA A 41 -0.05 -1.67 -13.74
N ALA A 42 -0.25 -0.36 -13.58
CA ALA A 42 -1.40 0.35 -14.12
C ALA A 42 -1.44 0.35 -15.66
N ILE A 43 -0.30 0.37 -16.33
CA ILE A 43 -0.25 0.31 -17.81
C ILE A 43 -0.55 -1.10 -18.31
N ILE A 44 0.00 -2.12 -17.66
CA ILE A 44 -0.19 -3.51 -18.05
C ILE A 44 -1.60 -4.01 -17.67
N SER A 45 -2.15 -3.50 -16.58
CA SER A 45 -3.50 -3.80 -16.10
C SER A 45 -4.34 -2.52 -16.00
N PRO A 46 -4.78 -1.91 -17.12
CA PRO A 46 -5.47 -0.62 -17.11
C PRO A 46 -6.84 -0.67 -16.44
N ASP A 47 -7.53 -1.81 -16.48
CA ASP A 47 -8.82 -2.00 -15.80
C ASP A 47 -8.69 -2.06 -14.27
N PHE A 48 -7.47 -2.20 -13.73
CA PHE A 48 -7.25 -2.27 -12.29
C PHE A 48 -7.31 -0.87 -11.66
N ASN A 49 -8.34 -0.63 -10.83
CA ASN A 49 -8.50 0.60 -10.03
C ASN A 49 -8.49 1.92 -10.84
N SER A 50 -8.92 1.92 -12.11
CA SER A 50 -9.00 3.16 -12.90
C SER A 50 -10.45 3.51 -13.25
N SER A 51 -10.87 4.69 -12.79
CA SER A 51 -12.10 5.38 -13.22
C SER A 51 -11.88 6.18 -14.53
N PHE A 52 -10.78 5.93 -15.24
CA PHE A 52 -10.47 6.56 -16.52
C PHE A 52 -11.09 5.75 -17.67
N ASN A 53 -12.32 6.12 -18.05
CA ASN A 53 -13.00 5.61 -19.26
C ASN A 53 -12.22 5.80 -20.58
N ASP A 54 -11.14 6.59 -20.58
CA ASP A 54 -10.27 6.86 -21.74
C ASP A 54 -9.02 5.95 -21.80
N ALA A 55 -9.02 4.81 -21.10
CA ALA A 55 -7.90 3.87 -21.05
C ALA A 55 -7.59 3.13 -22.38
N LYS A 56 -8.23 3.50 -23.51
CA LYS A 56 -7.95 2.91 -24.83
C LYS A 56 -6.48 3.05 -25.24
N ILE A 57 -5.80 4.13 -24.87
CA ILE A 57 -4.36 4.31 -25.16
C ILE A 57 -3.51 3.25 -24.43
N PHE A 58 -3.87 2.87 -23.20
CA PHE A 58 -3.14 1.87 -22.42
C PHE A 58 -3.42 0.44 -22.89
N SER A 59 -4.56 0.22 -23.57
CA SER A 59 -4.93 -1.09 -24.11
C SER A 59 -4.16 -1.49 -25.38
N TYR A 60 -3.33 -0.61 -25.98
CA TYR A 60 -2.50 -0.96 -27.13
C TYR A 60 -1.26 -1.78 -26.69
N PRO A 61 -1.11 -3.05 -27.12
CA PRO A 61 -0.03 -3.92 -26.65
C PRO A 61 1.38 -3.39 -26.93
N ILE A 62 1.55 -2.66 -28.03
CA ILE A 62 2.84 -2.06 -28.41
C ILE A 62 3.17 -0.89 -27.48
N PHE A 63 2.19 -0.05 -27.14
CA PHE A 63 2.40 1.07 -26.23
C PHE A 63 2.73 0.56 -24.82
N SER A 64 1.96 -0.40 -24.31
CA SER A 64 2.20 -0.99 -22.99
C SER A 64 3.56 -1.68 -22.89
N LEU A 65 4.01 -2.36 -23.97
CA LEU A 65 5.34 -2.93 -24.06
C LEU A 65 6.45 -1.87 -24.04
N ILE A 66 6.33 -0.79 -24.82
CA ILE A 66 7.33 0.28 -24.89
C ILE A 66 7.47 0.98 -23.54
N VAL A 67 6.36 1.41 -22.95
CA VAL A 67 6.38 2.08 -21.64
C VAL A 67 6.81 1.12 -20.53
N GLY A 68 6.45 -0.16 -20.65
CA GLY A 68 6.90 -1.21 -19.76
C GLY A 68 8.42 -1.38 -19.76
N ILE A 69 9.02 -1.53 -20.93
CA ILE A 69 10.48 -1.63 -21.10
C ILE A 69 11.16 -0.36 -20.58
N GLY A 70 10.64 0.82 -20.91
CA GLY A 70 11.16 2.10 -20.43
C GLY A 70 11.20 2.18 -18.90
N SER A 71 10.12 1.78 -18.24
CA SER A 71 10.03 1.75 -16.78
C SER A 71 11.05 0.78 -16.16
N LEU A 72 11.25 -0.40 -16.76
CA LEU A 72 12.24 -1.38 -16.31
C LEU A 72 13.68 -0.90 -16.46
N LEU A 73 14.00 -0.18 -17.55
CA LEU A 73 15.31 0.41 -17.75
C LEU A 73 15.62 1.49 -16.69
N ILE A 74 14.63 2.33 -16.35
CA ILE A 74 14.76 3.33 -15.30
C ILE A 74 14.95 2.66 -13.94
N ILE A 75 14.13 1.65 -13.62
CA ILE A 75 14.26 0.87 -12.37
C ILE A 75 15.66 0.24 -12.28
N TYR A 76 16.14 -0.40 -13.35
CA TYR A 76 17.48 -0.96 -13.43
C TYR A 76 18.56 0.09 -13.12
N TYR A 77 18.48 1.26 -13.74
CA TYR A 77 19.45 2.33 -13.52
C TYR A 77 19.41 2.87 -12.08
N LEU A 78 18.21 3.10 -11.54
CA LEU A 78 18.02 3.53 -10.15
C LEU A 78 18.62 2.53 -9.17
N MET A 79 18.30 1.24 -9.31
CA MET A 79 18.84 0.21 -8.43
C MET A 79 20.35 0.03 -8.59
N LYS A 80 20.90 0.09 -9.82
CA LYS A 80 22.34 -0.02 -10.05
C LYS A 80 23.11 1.16 -9.44
N SER A 81 22.55 2.37 -9.50
CA SER A 81 23.17 3.57 -8.93
C SER A 81 23.37 3.49 -7.40
N THR A 82 22.63 2.62 -6.71
CA THR A 82 22.64 2.51 -5.24
C THR A 82 23.54 1.44 -4.67
N HIS A 83 24.29 0.74 -5.53
CA HIS A 83 25.14 -0.40 -5.15
C HIS A 83 24.31 -1.55 -4.54
N ILE A 84 23.02 -1.63 -4.88
CA ILE A 84 22.18 -2.79 -4.58
C ILE A 84 22.72 -3.99 -5.39
N PRO A 85 22.80 -5.19 -4.78
CA PRO A 85 23.23 -6.38 -5.50
C PRO A 85 22.36 -6.67 -6.72
N THR A 86 22.99 -7.05 -7.84
CA THR A 86 22.32 -7.35 -9.12
C THR A 86 21.23 -8.41 -8.98
N THR A 87 21.32 -9.31 -7.99
CA THR A 87 20.29 -10.31 -7.71
C THR A 87 18.90 -9.71 -7.49
N TYR A 88 18.78 -8.62 -6.72
CA TYR A 88 17.49 -7.96 -6.50
C TYR A 88 16.93 -7.32 -7.77
N ILE A 89 17.82 -6.81 -8.63
CA ILE A 89 17.45 -6.23 -9.93
C ILE A 89 16.90 -7.32 -10.84
N VAL A 90 17.60 -8.46 -10.94
CA VAL A 90 17.17 -9.60 -11.75
C VAL A 90 15.83 -10.15 -11.26
N VAL A 91 15.65 -10.30 -9.95
CA VAL A 91 14.39 -10.79 -9.36
C VAL A 91 13.24 -9.82 -9.67
N LEU A 92 13.43 -8.52 -9.45
CA LEU A 92 12.37 -7.53 -9.69
C LEU A 92 12.00 -7.46 -11.18
N THR A 93 13.00 -7.38 -12.07
CA THR A 93 12.75 -7.36 -13.52
C THR A 93 12.11 -8.66 -14.01
N GLY A 94 12.56 -9.81 -13.52
CA GLY A 94 11.96 -11.11 -13.83
C GLY A 94 10.51 -11.20 -13.39
N MET A 95 10.18 -10.66 -12.22
CA MET A 95 8.79 -10.57 -11.75
C MET A 95 7.93 -9.66 -12.63
N CYS A 96 8.43 -8.51 -13.06
CA CYS A 96 7.71 -7.64 -13.98
C CYS A 96 7.43 -8.35 -15.31
N PHE A 97 8.38 -9.14 -15.80
CA PHE A 97 8.20 -9.97 -17.00
C PHE A 97 7.11 -11.03 -16.79
N VAL A 98 7.17 -11.80 -15.69
CA VAL A 98 6.13 -12.79 -15.37
C VAL A 98 4.76 -12.13 -15.25
N PHE A 99 4.67 -11.00 -14.54
CA PHE A 99 3.43 -10.24 -14.40
C PHE A 99 2.87 -9.80 -15.76
N PHE A 100 3.71 -9.24 -16.64
CA PHE A 100 3.33 -8.87 -17.99
C PHE A 100 2.72 -10.05 -18.75
N PHE A 101 3.38 -11.20 -18.73
CA PHE A 101 2.89 -12.39 -19.44
C PHE A 101 1.60 -12.93 -18.84
N VAL A 102 1.47 -13.02 -17.51
CA VAL A 102 0.25 -13.52 -16.87
C VAL A 102 -0.95 -12.64 -17.20
N VAL A 103 -0.80 -11.31 -17.08
CA VAL A 103 -1.88 -10.37 -17.37
C VAL A 103 -2.25 -10.37 -18.85
N ASN A 104 -1.28 -10.29 -19.77
CA ASN A 104 -1.58 -10.25 -21.20
C ASN A 104 -2.08 -11.61 -21.72
N PHE A 105 -1.54 -12.74 -21.25
CA PHE A 105 -2.02 -14.06 -21.64
C PHE A 105 -3.49 -14.27 -21.24
N SER A 106 -3.87 -13.78 -20.05
CA SER A 106 -5.25 -13.84 -19.57
C SER A 106 -6.22 -13.05 -20.47
N GLN A 107 -5.76 -11.99 -21.13
CA GLN A 107 -6.57 -11.23 -22.11
C GLN A 107 -6.72 -11.94 -23.45
N PHE A 108 -5.70 -12.69 -23.89
CA PHE A 108 -5.75 -13.41 -25.17
C PHE A 108 -6.63 -14.67 -25.13
N SER A 109 -6.83 -15.29 -23.97
CA SER A 109 -7.57 -16.55 -23.87
C SER A 109 -9.09 -16.40 -23.92
N ASP A 110 -9.64 -15.18 -23.91
CA ASP A 110 -11.09 -15.00 -23.76
C ASP A 110 -11.66 -13.90 -24.67
N THR A 111 -12.43 -14.33 -25.67
CA THR A 111 -13.26 -13.45 -26.49
C THR A 111 -14.53 -12.99 -25.77
N ASN A 112 -14.85 -13.53 -24.58
CA ASN A 112 -16.11 -13.34 -23.85
C ASN A 112 -15.94 -12.82 -22.41
N GLN A 113 -15.01 -11.90 -22.13
CA GLN A 113 -14.90 -11.12 -20.87
C GLN A 113 -15.43 -11.84 -19.59
N ASN A 114 -15.01 -13.08 -19.31
CA ASN A 114 -15.53 -13.79 -18.15
C ASN A 114 -15.04 -13.12 -16.86
N GLN A 115 -15.96 -12.84 -15.93
CA GLN A 115 -15.65 -12.19 -14.64
C GLN A 115 -14.50 -12.87 -13.89
N THR A 116 -14.40 -14.20 -13.98
CA THR A 116 -13.31 -15.00 -13.37
C THR A 116 -11.91 -14.57 -13.82
N ILE A 117 -11.75 -14.16 -15.08
CA ILE A 117 -10.44 -13.74 -15.61
C ILE A 117 -10.06 -12.34 -15.11
N ILE A 118 -11.05 -11.45 -14.96
CA ILE A 118 -10.86 -10.13 -14.36
C ILE A 118 -10.36 -10.27 -12.92
N GLY A 119 -10.98 -11.15 -12.12
CA GLY A 119 -10.52 -11.41 -10.76
C GLY A 119 -9.09 -11.96 -10.66
N VAL A 120 -8.71 -12.87 -11.57
CA VAL A 120 -7.33 -13.38 -11.64
C VAL A 120 -6.35 -12.26 -11.96
N LYS A 121 -6.69 -11.36 -12.88
CA LYS A 121 -5.87 -10.20 -13.26
C LYS A 121 -5.66 -9.24 -12.08
N ASP A 122 -6.72 -8.89 -11.38
CA ASP A 122 -6.65 -7.95 -10.26
C ASP A 122 -5.89 -8.52 -9.06
N LEU A 123 -6.15 -9.79 -8.71
CA LEU A 123 -5.42 -10.48 -7.65
C LEU A 123 -3.93 -10.63 -7.99
N THR A 124 -3.62 -10.97 -9.25
CA THR A 124 -2.24 -11.03 -9.75
C THR A 124 -1.56 -9.67 -9.63
N THR A 125 -2.28 -8.59 -9.91
CA THR A 125 -1.78 -7.20 -9.76
C THR A 125 -1.49 -6.86 -8.31
N ILE A 126 -2.41 -7.13 -7.39
CA ILE A 126 -2.21 -6.88 -5.94
C ILE A 126 -1.04 -7.69 -5.41
N PHE A 127 -0.96 -8.98 -5.77
CA PHE A 127 0.14 -9.84 -5.36
C PHE A 127 1.49 -9.37 -5.91
N PHE A 128 1.54 -8.96 -7.18
CA PHE A 128 2.73 -8.40 -7.81
C PHE A 128 3.20 -7.12 -7.12
N LEU A 129 2.30 -6.18 -6.83
CA LEU A 129 2.60 -4.93 -6.13
C LEU A 129 3.12 -5.21 -4.71
N GLY A 130 2.45 -6.09 -3.96
CA GLY A 130 2.85 -6.48 -2.62
C GLY A 130 4.24 -7.14 -2.59
N LEU A 131 4.51 -8.10 -3.49
CA LEU A 131 5.82 -8.74 -3.54
C LEU A 131 6.92 -7.77 -4.00
N SER A 132 6.61 -6.86 -4.93
CA SER A 132 7.53 -5.82 -5.38
C SER A 132 7.92 -4.87 -4.24
N THR A 133 6.97 -4.43 -3.41
CA THR A 133 7.27 -3.56 -2.26
C THR A 133 8.16 -4.26 -1.22
N ILE A 134 7.97 -5.56 -1.00
CA ILE A 134 8.84 -6.38 -0.14
C ILE A 134 10.26 -6.46 -0.74
N ILE A 135 10.39 -6.70 -2.04
CA ILE A 135 11.69 -6.79 -2.71
C ILE A 135 12.42 -5.45 -2.69
N ILE A 136 11.72 -4.34 -2.95
CA ILE A 136 12.29 -3.00 -2.84
C ILE A 136 12.80 -2.80 -1.40
N THR A 137 11.97 -3.06 -0.39
CA THR A 137 12.36 -2.95 1.03
C THR A 137 13.58 -3.82 1.37
N ALA A 138 13.60 -5.08 0.91
CA ALA A 138 14.69 -6.02 1.13
C ALA A 138 15.98 -5.59 0.43
N SER A 139 15.88 -5.04 -0.78
CA SER A 139 17.03 -4.61 -1.58
C SER A 139 17.83 -3.51 -0.89
N PHE A 140 17.16 -2.54 -0.25
CA PHE A 140 17.83 -1.51 0.55
C PHE A 140 18.24 -2.03 1.93
N THR A 141 17.38 -2.78 2.61
CA THR A 141 17.63 -3.25 3.99
C THR A 141 18.72 -4.32 4.07
N ILE A 142 18.56 -5.40 3.32
CA ILE A 142 19.46 -6.55 3.31
C ILE A 142 20.51 -6.39 2.22
N GLY A 143 20.11 -5.99 1.01
CA GLY A 143 21.00 -5.89 -0.13
C GLY A 143 22.10 -4.84 0.06
N LYS A 144 21.71 -3.57 0.20
CA LYS A 144 22.62 -2.43 0.34
C LYS A 144 23.21 -2.32 1.75
N HIS A 145 22.36 -2.26 2.77
CA HIS A 145 22.78 -1.94 4.14
C HIS A 145 23.22 -3.15 4.98
N LYS A 146 23.07 -4.38 4.45
CA LYS A 146 23.43 -5.64 5.12
C LYS A 146 22.82 -5.76 6.53
N THR A 147 21.59 -5.30 6.68
CA THR A 147 20.82 -5.38 7.93
C THR A 147 19.69 -6.42 7.83
N SER A 148 19.13 -6.80 8.98
CA SER A 148 18.02 -7.75 9.08
C SER A 148 16.66 -7.04 9.06
N PHE A 149 15.62 -7.74 8.63
CA PHE A 149 14.23 -7.31 8.75
C PHE A 149 13.82 -6.95 10.18
N GLY A 150 14.50 -7.46 11.20
CA GLY A 150 14.28 -7.04 12.60
C GLY A 150 14.38 -5.53 12.81
N ASN A 151 15.13 -4.81 11.96
CA ASN A 151 15.25 -3.36 12.00
C ASN A 151 14.03 -2.61 11.43
N LEU A 152 13.06 -3.30 10.82
CA LEU A 152 11.76 -2.75 10.40
C LEU A 152 10.74 -2.67 11.55
N GLY A 153 11.11 -3.09 12.75
CA GLY A 153 10.24 -2.99 13.93
C GLY A 153 9.47 -4.27 14.26
N PHE A 154 10.00 -5.44 13.92
CA PHE A 154 9.49 -6.72 14.45
C PHE A 154 9.84 -6.89 15.94
N VAL A 155 9.23 -6.05 16.77
CA VAL A 155 9.36 -6.06 18.24
C VAL A 155 8.07 -6.59 18.84
N LYS A 156 8.15 -7.38 19.92
CA LYS A 156 6.97 -7.93 20.59
C LYS A 156 6.04 -6.80 21.08
N PRO A 157 4.73 -6.83 20.75
CA PRO A 157 3.78 -5.81 21.21
C PRO A 157 3.43 -6.00 22.69
N LEU A 158 3.00 -4.92 23.34
CA LEU A 158 2.27 -4.95 24.61
C LEU A 158 0.81 -5.28 24.31
N TRP A 159 0.58 -6.51 23.84
CA TRP A 159 -0.66 -7.06 23.30
C TRP A 159 -1.93 -6.25 23.59
N VAL A 160 -2.47 -6.32 24.81
CA VAL A 160 -3.76 -5.68 25.14
C VAL A 160 -3.73 -4.17 24.94
N GLN A 161 -2.70 -3.46 25.41
CA GLN A 161 -2.63 -2.00 25.33
C GLN A 161 -2.44 -1.51 23.90
N ASP A 162 -1.54 -2.19 23.17
CA ASP A 162 -1.18 -1.82 21.81
C ASP A 162 -2.32 -2.07 20.82
N PHE A 163 -2.98 -3.23 20.91
CA PHE A 163 -4.11 -3.55 20.03
C PHE A 163 -5.38 -2.78 20.43
N LYS A 164 -5.58 -2.44 21.71
CA LYS A 164 -6.63 -1.49 22.10
C LYS A 164 -6.39 -0.13 21.48
N LEU A 165 -5.15 0.37 21.51
CA LEU A 165 -4.81 1.63 20.85
C LEU A 165 -5.10 1.57 19.35
N ALA A 166 -4.72 0.48 18.68
CA ALA A 166 -5.00 0.24 17.26
C ALA A 166 -6.49 0.33 16.93
N ILE A 167 -7.34 -0.35 17.70
CA ILE A 167 -8.79 -0.34 17.51
C ILE A 167 -9.35 1.08 17.70
N VAL A 168 -8.95 1.77 18.77
CA VAL A 168 -9.45 3.13 19.05
C VAL A 168 -9.04 4.11 17.95
N THR A 169 -7.77 4.10 17.52
CA THR A 169 -7.30 4.97 16.44
C THR A 169 -7.96 4.62 15.11
N TRP A 170 -8.20 3.33 14.85
CA TRP A 170 -8.91 2.89 13.66
C TRP A 170 -10.37 3.37 13.65
N ILE A 171 -11.09 3.29 14.78
CA ILE A 171 -12.45 3.83 14.93
C ILE A 171 -12.47 5.34 14.65
N ILE A 172 -11.50 6.09 15.18
CA ILE A 172 -11.40 7.54 14.91
C ILE A 172 -11.17 7.79 13.42
N SER A 173 -10.29 7.02 12.76
CA SER A 173 -10.04 7.14 11.32
C SER A 173 -11.28 6.87 10.47
N ILE A 174 -12.04 5.81 10.76
CA ILE A 174 -13.26 5.50 10.00
C ILE A 174 -14.36 6.53 10.23
N LEU A 175 -14.43 7.17 11.41
CA LEU A 175 -15.37 8.27 11.66
C LEU A 175 -15.00 9.50 10.83
N ILE A 176 -13.73 9.87 10.78
CA ILE A 176 -13.23 10.98 9.95
C ILE A 176 -13.55 10.72 8.47
N VAL A 177 -13.25 9.51 7.99
CA VAL A 177 -13.54 9.10 6.62
C VAL A 177 -15.06 9.09 6.35
N GLY A 178 -15.87 8.56 7.27
CA GLY A 178 -17.33 8.51 7.12
C GLY A 178 -17.96 9.91 7.05
N VAL A 179 -17.49 10.85 7.87
CA VAL A 179 -17.91 12.26 7.79
C VAL A 179 -17.50 12.86 6.45
N TRP A 180 -16.26 12.66 6.01
CA TRP A 180 -15.78 13.13 4.71
C TRP A 180 -16.63 12.59 3.55
N THR A 181 -16.84 11.28 3.49
CA THR A 181 -17.66 10.64 2.45
C THR A 181 -19.10 11.15 2.48
N SER A 182 -19.69 11.33 3.67
CA SER A 182 -21.05 11.86 3.80
C SER A 182 -21.16 13.31 3.29
N LEU A 183 -20.14 14.14 3.52
CA LEU A 183 -20.09 15.50 2.98
C LEU A 183 -19.97 15.48 1.45
N LEU A 184 -19.11 14.62 0.90
CA LEU A 184 -18.97 14.48 -0.55
C LEU A 184 -20.26 14.00 -1.21
N ILE A 185 -20.96 13.01 -0.65
CA ILE A 185 -22.24 12.55 -1.21
C ILE A 185 -23.30 13.65 -1.15
N LYS A 186 -23.36 14.41 -0.06
CA LYS A 186 -24.37 15.46 0.14
C LYS A 186 -24.15 16.68 -0.76
N PHE A 187 -22.90 17.07 -1.00
CA PHE A 187 -22.56 18.32 -1.67
C PHE A 187 -21.91 18.12 -3.06
N GLY A 188 -21.50 16.90 -3.39
CA GLY A 188 -20.78 16.54 -4.61
C GLY A 188 -21.69 16.13 -5.75
N SER A 189 -22.65 16.99 -6.13
CA SER A 189 -23.57 16.68 -7.24
C SER A 189 -22.95 16.86 -8.64
N ASN A 190 -21.70 17.34 -8.76
CA ASN A 190 -21.13 17.77 -10.04
C ASN A 190 -19.64 17.37 -10.21
N GLY A 191 -19.30 16.74 -11.34
CA GLY A 191 -17.97 16.77 -11.97
C GLY A 191 -16.81 16.24 -11.13
N ILE A 192 -15.85 17.10 -10.80
CA ILE A 192 -14.59 16.72 -10.13
C ILE A 192 -14.83 16.19 -8.71
N ILE A 193 -15.88 16.65 -8.02
CA ILE A 193 -16.15 16.26 -6.63
C ILE A 193 -16.61 14.80 -6.54
N GLU A 194 -17.34 14.31 -7.55
CA GLU A 194 -17.76 12.91 -7.64
C GLU A 194 -16.56 11.96 -7.69
N LYS A 195 -15.49 12.34 -8.40
CA LYS A 195 -14.22 11.59 -8.46
C LYS A 195 -13.47 11.50 -7.12
N LEU A 196 -13.86 12.30 -6.12
CA LEU A 196 -13.28 12.26 -4.78
C LEU A 196 -14.04 11.31 -3.83
N ILE A 197 -15.19 10.78 -4.26
CA ILE A 197 -15.93 9.78 -3.49
C ILE A 197 -15.09 8.50 -3.47
N PRO A 198 -14.83 7.90 -2.29
CA PRO A 198 -14.06 6.67 -2.23
C PRO A 198 -14.69 5.55 -3.06
N PRO A 199 -13.90 4.86 -3.92
CA PRO A 199 -14.41 3.76 -4.73
C PRO A 199 -14.79 2.55 -3.85
N ASP A 200 -15.72 1.73 -4.33
CA ASP A 200 -16.07 0.45 -3.70
C ASP A 200 -15.15 -0.69 -4.18
N SER A 201 -13.84 -0.46 -4.11
CA SER A 201 -12.82 -1.40 -4.62
C SER A 201 -12.92 -2.79 -3.98
N ALA A 202 -13.40 -2.87 -2.74
CA ALA A 202 -13.61 -4.14 -2.05
C ALA A 202 -14.73 -4.96 -2.72
N ARG A 203 -15.84 -4.32 -3.11
CA ARG A 203 -16.93 -4.96 -3.86
C ARG A 203 -16.49 -5.39 -5.25
N GLU A 204 -15.87 -4.48 -5.99
CA GLU A 204 -15.45 -4.73 -7.36
C GLU A 204 -14.55 -5.95 -7.43
N LEU A 205 -13.54 -6.00 -6.57
CA LEU A 205 -12.62 -7.13 -6.47
C LEU A 205 -13.31 -8.40 -5.95
N PHE A 206 -14.23 -8.29 -4.99
CA PHE A 206 -14.99 -9.44 -4.50
C PHE A 206 -15.82 -10.10 -5.62
N ASN A 207 -16.51 -9.29 -6.42
CA ASN A 207 -17.29 -9.77 -7.56
C ASN A 207 -16.38 -10.34 -8.65
N ALA A 208 -15.28 -9.66 -8.98
CA ALA A 208 -14.31 -10.11 -9.98
C ALA A 208 -13.69 -11.47 -9.62
N THR A 209 -13.48 -11.74 -8.32
CA THR A 209 -12.91 -13.00 -7.83
C THR A 209 -13.92 -14.14 -7.70
N GLY A 210 -15.14 -13.96 -8.24
CA GLY A 210 -16.22 -14.95 -8.12
C GLY A 210 -16.63 -15.16 -6.66
N GLU A 211 -16.61 -14.08 -5.87
CA GLU A 211 -16.98 -14.09 -4.44
C GLU A 211 -16.07 -14.97 -3.55
N ASN A 212 -14.83 -15.21 -3.98
CA ASN A 212 -13.89 -16.05 -3.23
C ASN A 212 -13.33 -15.36 -1.98
N VAL A 213 -14.05 -15.50 -0.88
CA VAL A 213 -13.69 -14.93 0.44
C VAL A 213 -12.30 -15.34 0.90
N PHE A 214 -11.90 -16.60 0.69
CA PHE A 214 -10.62 -17.12 1.19
C PHE A 214 -9.44 -16.39 0.53
N VAL A 215 -9.49 -16.24 -0.79
CA VAL A 215 -8.42 -15.56 -1.54
C VAL A 215 -8.37 -14.07 -1.19
N MET A 216 -9.53 -13.42 -1.05
CA MET A 216 -9.63 -12.02 -0.62
C MET A 216 -9.03 -11.80 0.78
N LEU A 217 -9.31 -12.68 1.73
CA LEU A 217 -8.74 -12.61 3.08
C LEU A 217 -7.22 -12.72 3.05
N ILE A 218 -6.68 -13.71 2.34
CA ILE A 218 -5.23 -13.93 2.31
C ILE A 218 -4.50 -12.80 1.57
N ILE A 219 -4.93 -12.46 0.36
CA ILE A 219 -4.19 -11.51 -0.48
C ILE A 219 -4.42 -10.07 0.00
N VAL A 220 -5.68 -9.66 0.16
CA VAL A 220 -6.05 -8.26 0.43
C VAL A 220 -5.99 -7.94 1.92
N SER A 221 -6.38 -8.87 2.79
CA SER A 221 -6.47 -8.57 4.23
C SER A 221 -5.23 -8.97 5.02
N VAL A 222 -4.32 -9.78 4.47
CA VAL A 222 -3.10 -10.22 5.16
C VAL A 222 -1.84 -9.82 4.40
N LEU A 223 -1.64 -10.33 3.18
CA LEU A 223 -0.38 -10.14 2.45
C LEU A 223 -0.15 -8.68 2.04
N ALA A 224 -1.16 -8.00 1.50
CA ALA A 224 -1.06 -6.58 1.13
C ALA A 224 -0.71 -5.70 2.34
N PRO A 225 -1.46 -5.72 3.48
CA PRO A 225 -1.10 -4.98 4.68
C PRO A 225 0.33 -5.25 5.18
N ILE A 226 0.76 -6.52 5.22
CA ILE A 226 2.12 -6.85 5.64
C ILE A 226 3.14 -6.18 4.71
N SER A 227 3.00 -6.34 3.40
CA SER A 227 3.94 -5.78 2.42
C SER A 227 4.02 -4.26 2.49
N GLU A 228 2.87 -3.60 2.58
CA GLU A 228 2.77 -2.15 2.62
C GLU A 228 3.32 -1.60 3.93
N GLU A 229 2.95 -2.15 5.09
CA GLU A 229 3.48 -1.67 6.36
C GLU A 229 5.01 -1.80 6.45
N LEU A 230 5.59 -2.89 5.92
CA LEU A 230 7.04 -3.07 5.88
C LEU A 230 7.73 -1.95 5.10
N PHE A 231 7.18 -1.58 3.93
CA PHE A 231 7.73 -0.50 3.11
C PHE A 231 7.47 0.87 3.74
N PHE A 232 6.22 1.22 4.02
CA PHE A 232 5.83 2.58 4.40
C PHE A 232 6.25 2.92 5.84
N ARG A 233 6.15 1.98 6.78
CA ARG A 233 6.37 2.25 8.23
C ARG A 233 7.73 1.73 8.65
N GLY A 234 7.98 0.46 8.38
CA GLY A 234 9.24 -0.19 8.70
C GLY A 234 10.43 0.52 8.07
N PHE A 235 10.39 0.75 6.76
CA PHE A 235 11.48 1.33 5.99
C PHE A 235 11.36 2.85 5.81
N MET A 236 10.33 3.33 5.10
CA MET A 236 10.26 4.70 4.62
C MET A 236 10.12 5.71 5.76
N PHE A 237 9.10 5.58 6.61
CA PHE A 237 8.90 6.48 7.75
C PHE A 237 10.11 6.50 8.70
N SER A 238 10.67 5.33 9.01
CA SER A 238 11.85 5.19 9.86
C SER A 238 13.10 5.86 9.27
N GLY A 239 13.25 5.89 7.93
CA GLY A 239 14.28 6.68 7.25
C GLY A 239 13.97 8.18 7.27
N LEU A 240 12.74 8.57 6.95
CA LEU A 240 12.29 9.97 6.89
C LEU A 240 12.47 10.71 8.22
N ILE A 241 12.19 10.07 9.38
CA ILE A 241 12.37 10.69 10.70
C ILE A 241 13.80 11.22 10.90
N LYS A 242 14.81 10.58 10.30
CA LYS A 242 16.21 10.97 10.46
C LYS A 242 16.61 12.18 9.63
N LEU A 243 15.83 12.50 8.60
CA LEU A 243 16.12 13.59 7.68
C LEU A 243 15.77 14.94 8.29
N PHE A 244 14.72 14.96 9.10
CA PHE A 244 14.22 16.17 9.72
C PHE A 244 14.79 16.34 11.14
N ARG A 245 15.19 17.56 11.47
CA ARG A 245 15.62 17.96 12.83
C ARG A 245 14.51 18.71 13.55
N GLY A 246 14.61 18.78 14.87
CA GLY A 246 13.68 19.52 15.72
C GLY A 246 12.41 18.74 16.10
N GLU A 247 11.54 19.42 16.83
CA GLU A 247 10.37 18.81 17.50
C GLU A 247 9.30 18.30 16.52
N LYS A 248 9.25 18.86 15.30
CA LYS A 248 8.23 18.53 14.29
C LYS A 248 8.59 17.36 13.37
N LYS A 249 9.77 16.76 13.50
CA LYS A 249 10.27 15.72 12.57
C LYS A 249 9.31 14.53 12.38
N ILE A 250 8.66 14.10 13.45
CA ILE A 250 7.71 12.97 13.43
C ILE A 250 6.48 13.34 12.60
N ILE A 251 5.94 14.54 12.80
CA ILE A 251 4.75 15.02 12.09
C ILE A 251 5.06 15.13 10.60
N ILE A 252 6.19 15.76 10.24
CA ILE A 252 6.59 15.92 8.83
C ILE A 252 6.80 14.56 8.16
N ALA A 253 7.54 13.64 8.81
CA ALA A 253 7.74 12.30 8.29
C ALA A 253 6.43 11.52 8.16
N SER A 254 5.48 11.71 9.08
CA SER A 254 4.16 11.08 9.02
C SER A 254 3.33 11.59 7.85
N ILE A 255 3.31 12.91 7.63
CA ILE A 255 2.59 13.53 6.51
C ILE A 255 3.16 13.05 5.18
N ILE A 256 4.49 13.13 5.01
CA ILE A 256 5.14 12.68 3.77
C ILE A 256 4.86 11.20 3.52
N SER A 257 5.03 10.37 4.56
CA SER A 257 4.78 8.93 4.43
C SER A 257 3.35 8.61 4.01
N SER A 258 2.39 9.31 4.62
CA SER A 258 0.96 9.10 4.36
C SER A 258 0.52 9.64 3.00
N ILE A 259 1.14 10.72 2.50
CA ILE A 259 0.91 11.23 1.14
C ILE A 259 1.43 10.23 0.11
N VAL A 260 2.66 9.72 0.28
CA VAL A 260 3.21 8.73 -0.65
C VAL A 260 2.39 7.45 -0.63
N PHE A 261 1.91 7.02 0.55
CA PHE A 261 0.97 5.91 0.69
C PHE A 261 -0.33 6.15 -0.07
N ALA A 262 -0.94 7.33 0.09
CA ALA A 262 -2.16 7.71 -0.61
C ALA A 262 -1.99 7.74 -2.14
N VAL A 263 -0.94 8.37 -2.65
CA VAL A 263 -0.64 8.44 -4.09
C VAL A 263 -0.27 7.08 -4.69
N SER A 264 0.18 6.13 -3.85
CA SER A 264 0.43 4.76 -4.30
C SER A 264 -0.86 3.99 -4.60
N HIS A 265 -1.99 4.44 -4.07
CA HIS A 265 -3.30 3.99 -4.52
C HIS A 265 -3.61 4.75 -5.81
N VAL A 266 -3.96 4.07 -6.91
CA VAL A 266 -4.08 4.72 -8.23
C VAL A 266 -5.35 5.58 -8.33
N ASP A 267 -6.39 5.26 -7.55
CA ASP A 267 -7.66 5.97 -7.56
C ASP A 267 -7.63 7.22 -6.66
N VAL A 268 -7.93 8.38 -7.24
CA VAL A 268 -7.94 9.68 -6.55
C VAL A 268 -8.99 9.74 -5.42
N GLY A 269 -10.13 9.06 -5.57
CA GLY A 269 -11.15 8.94 -4.53
C GLY A 269 -10.64 8.23 -3.28
N ALA A 270 -9.65 7.35 -3.43
CA ALA A 270 -9.02 6.66 -2.30
C ALA A 270 -8.00 7.54 -1.56
N TYR A 271 -7.52 8.66 -2.13
CA TYR A 271 -6.38 9.41 -1.58
C TYR A 271 -6.64 9.92 -0.17
N PHE A 272 -7.82 10.49 0.08
CA PHE A 272 -8.14 11.02 1.41
C PHE A 272 -8.25 9.88 2.44
N VAL A 273 -8.90 8.78 2.09
CA VAL A 273 -9.04 7.60 2.95
C VAL A 273 -7.68 7.01 3.29
N ALA A 274 -6.86 6.75 2.26
CA ALA A 274 -5.52 6.22 2.40
C ALA A 274 -4.61 7.18 3.19
N PHE A 275 -4.74 8.50 3.02
CA PHE A 275 -3.99 9.48 3.80
C PHE A 275 -4.35 9.44 5.30
N VAL A 276 -5.63 9.41 5.64
CA VAL A 276 -6.10 9.38 7.05
C VAL A 276 -5.68 8.09 7.74
N LEU A 277 -5.88 6.94 7.09
CA LEU A 277 -5.37 5.65 7.58
C LEU A 277 -3.84 5.65 7.64
N GLY A 278 -3.21 6.26 6.64
CA GLY A 278 -1.77 6.44 6.53
C GLY A 278 -1.16 7.08 7.78
N MET A 279 -1.77 8.19 8.21
CA MET A 279 -1.42 8.93 9.40
C MET A 279 -1.66 8.10 10.66
N SER A 280 -2.77 7.37 10.72
CA SER A 280 -3.14 6.48 11.83
C SER A 280 -2.12 5.36 12.03
N PHE A 281 -1.78 4.63 10.96
CA PHE A 281 -0.80 3.54 11.02
C PHE A 281 0.60 4.05 11.37
N THR A 282 0.96 5.24 10.87
CA THR A 282 2.23 5.87 11.25
C THR A 282 2.27 6.24 12.73
N PHE A 283 1.18 6.79 13.26
CA PHE A 283 1.04 7.07 14.69
C PHE A 283 1.15 5.80 15.53
N LEU A 284 0.48 4.71 15.11
CA LEU A 284 0.55 3.42 15.78
C LEU A 284 1.97 2.87 15.80
N TYR A 285 2.65 2.84 14.66
CA TYR A 285 4.04 2.41 14.56
C TYR A 285 4.96 3.27 15.44
N TRP A 286 4.81 4.59 15.40
CA TRP A 286 5.61 5.51 16.19
C TRP A 286 5.39 5.37 17.69
N ARG A 287 4.14 5.18 18.15
CA ARG A 287 3.82 5.04 19.58
C ARG A 287 4.20 3.68 20.13
N THR A 288 3.96 2.62 19.36
CA THR A 288 4.19 1.24 19.81
C THR A 288 5.58 0.71 19.46
N LYS A 289 6.32 1.33 18.53
CA LYS A 289 7.65 0.85 18.09
C LYS A 289 7.64 -0.59 17.55
N THR A 290 6.48 -1.08 17.13
CA THR A 290 6.32 -2.41 16.55
C THR A 290 5.48 -2.34 15.28
N ILE A 291 5.89 -3.11 14.29
CA ILE A 291 5.20 -3.21 13.01
C ILE A 291 3.93 -4.06 13.08
N TRP A 292 3.81 -4.92 14.11
CA TRP A 292 2.64 -5.79 14.27
C TRP A 292 1.33 -5.01 14.50
N VAL A 293 1.42 -3.85 15.14
CA VAL A 293 0.26 -3.03 15.51
C VAL A 293 -0.34 -2.31 14.30
N PRO A 294 0.42 -1.59 13.46
CA PRO A 294 -0.13 -1.05 12.21
C PRO A 294 -0.55 -2.15 11.24
N ILE A 295 0.17 -3.28 11.15
CA ILE A 295 -0.25 -4.44 10.32
C ILE A 295 -1.64 -4.90 10.75
N PHE A 296 -1.86 -5.09 12.04
CA PHE A 296 -3.17 -5.48 12.56
C PHE A 296 -4.26 -4.44 12.24
N ALA A 297 -3.99 -3.15 12.46
CA ALA A 297 -4.97 -2.09 12.20
C ALA A 297 -5.35 -2.02 10.70
N HIS A 298 -4.37 -2.23 9.82
CA HIS A 298 -4.58 -2.26 8.39
C HIS A 298 -5.34 -3.52 7.95
N SER A 299 -4.92 -4.71 8.41
CA SER A 299 -5.66 -5.95 8.21
C SER A 299 -7.09 -5.87 8.72
N LEU A 300 -7.32 -5.22 9.87
CA LEU A 300 -8.66 -4.98 10.42
C LEU A 300 -9.50 -4.11 9.48
N HIS A 301 -8.92 -3.05 8.91
CA HIS A 301 -9.62 -2.20 7.94
C HIS A 301 -10.05 -3.01 6.70
N ASN A 302 -9.11 -3.73 6.08
CA ASN A 302 -9.38 -4.48 4.84
C ASN A 302 -10.37 -5.64 5.09
N THR A 303 -10.22 -6.34 6.22
CA THR A 303 -11.15 -7.41 6.62
C THR A 303 -12.55 -6.83 6.87
N THR A 304 -12.65 -5.67 7.53
CA THR A 304 -13.95 -5.03 7.79
C THR A 304 -14.63 -4.62 6.48
N ALA A 305 -13.88 -4.05 5.53
CA ALA A 305 -14.42 -3.70 4.21
C ALA A 305 -14.99 -4.95 3.50
N LEU A 306 -14.23 -6.07 3.49
CA LEU A 306 -14.69 -7.33 2.91
C LEU A 306 -15.92 -7.90 3.64
N LEU A 307 -15.97 -7.85 4.97
CA LEU A 307 -17.11 -8.33 5.75
C LEU A 307 -18.37 -7.50 5.49
N LEU A 308 -18.24 -6.17 5.39
CA LEU A 308 -19.35 -5.30 5.02
C LEU A 308 -19.87 -5.62 3.63
N VAL A 309 -18.95 -5.92 2.69
CA VAL A 309 -19.30 -6.36 1.34
C VAL A 309 -20.14 -7.65 1.38
N ILE A 310 -19.65 -8.68 2.06
CA ILE A 310 -20.37 -9.97 2.19
C ILE A 310 -21.72 -9.78 2.87
N LEU A 311 -21.76 -8.98 3.95
CA LEU A 311 -22.97 -8.75 4.72
C LEU A 311 -24.03 -8.05 3.87
N SER A 312 -23.67 -7.02 3.12
CA SER A 312 -24.66 -6.31 2.29
C SER A 312 -25.17 -7.16 1.12
N ASN A 313 -24.34 -8.05 0.54
CA ASN A 313 -24.80 -9.00 -0.48
C ASN A 313 -25.81 -10.01 0.12
N LYS A 314 -25.54 -10.51 1.32
CA LYS A 314 -26.47 -11.42 2.03
C LYS A 314 -27.75 -10.73 2.50
N LEU A 315 -27.64 -9.47 2.92
CA LEU A 315 -28.77 -8.64 3.36
C LEU A 315 -29.50 -7.95 2.20
N GLY A 316 -29.30 -8.37 0.94
CA GLY A 316 -29.97 -7.88 -0.27
C GLY A 316 -31.51 -8.03 -0.31
N TRP A 317 -32.17 -8.03 0.86
CA TRP A 317 -33.61 -7.90 1.08
C TRP A 317 -34.02 -6.51 1.59
N LEU A 318 -33.11 -5.54 1.73
CA LEU A 318 -33.41 -4.20 2.28
C LEU A 318 -33.15 -3.01 1.34
N TYR A 319 -32.96 -3.25 0.04
CA TYR A 319 -33.08 -2.23 -1.00
C TYR A 319 -33.79 -2.80 -2.23
#